data_AF-A0A1Q9EB70-F1
#
_entry.id   AF-A0A1Q9EB70-F1
#
_cell.length_a   1.000
_cell.length_b   1.000
_cell.length_c   1.000
_cell.angle_alpha   90.00
_cell.angle_beta   90.00
_cell.angle_gamma   90.00
#
_symmetry.space_group_name_H-M   'P 1'
#
loop_
_entity.id
_entity.type
_entity.pdbx_description
1 polymer ?
#
loop_
_entity_poly.entity_id
_entity_poly.type
_entity_poly.pdbx_seq_one_letter_code
_entity_poly.pdbx_strand_id
1 'polypeptide(L)'
;MAVLLRVLRISGEEVLALTADEIDELWNTFGTTVKALKQLMLQLPSMQGLSPHRLRLVRDGEVMSDHLDWGENLGLGPLKLDLVVLDFVELTDDQSLRFAEAVQEGRDDEVEELLHMPADPNIEGIWEMLPAATRESISVASRVRIAELLILLGADPRKAANSSGQSPLAVACERQQWDFVKFLLLPQLSLQEAVDVNEADTSGNTPLWFAAQNGGFSIANLLLFAGADRDRANFCGQTPLWIAAREGHLSVVQLLVLAGADRDREDQEVFASPAEVAEKEGHVDIAQLLRTSCLVMSAAVSPIPLRSVSAIWRLSVEAPVGATLVDVAKVSALHH
;
A
#
# COMPACT_ATOMS: atom_id res chain seq x y z
N MET A 1 -34.32 -9.27 -19.40
CA MET A 1 -33.55 -8.07 -19.02
C MET A 1 -32.42 -7.91 -20.02
N ALA A 2 -32.18 -6.71 -20.53
CA ALA A 2 -31.10 -6.50 -21.50
C ALA A 2 -29.76 -6.56 -20.75
N VAL A 3 -28.91 -7.53 -21.11
CA VAL A 3 -27.52 -7.57 -20.67
C VAL A 3 -26.79 -6.47 -21.40
N LEU A 4 -26.23 -5.53 -20.65
CA LEU A 4 -25.56 -4.34 -21.18
C LEU A 4 -24.03 -4.47 -21.16
N LEU A 5 -23.48 -5.29 -20.27
CA LEU A 5 -22.04 -5.59 -20.22
C LEU A 5 -21.83 -7.09 -20.08
N ARG A 6 -20.98 -7.67 -20.93
CA ARG A 6 -20.49 -9.04 -20.79
C ARG A 6 -18.98 -9.02 -20.59
N VAL A 7 -18.48 -9.88 -19.73
CA VAL A 7 -17.05 -10.18 -19.60
C VAL A 7 -16.83 -11.56 -20.20
N LEU A 8 -15.97 -11.66 -21.19
CA LEU A 8 -15.73 -12.86 -22.00
C LEU A 8 -14.26 -13.28 -21.88
N ARG A 9 -13.96 -14.58 -21.92
CA ARG A 9 -12.59 -15.07 -22.17
C ARG A 9 -12.24 -14.99 -23.65
N ILE A 10 -10.95 -15.09 -24.01
CA ILE A 10 -10.50 -15.23 -25.41
C ILE A 10 -11.21 -16.39 -26.12
N SER A 11 -11.54 -17.46 -25.40
CA SER A 11 -12.31 -18.61 -25.90
C SER A 11 -13.74 -18.28 -26.31
N GLY A 12 -14.25 -17.10 -25.98
CA GLY A 12 -15.65 -16.69 -26.16
C GLY A 12 -16.58 -17.12 -25.02
N GLU A 13 -16.04 -17.75 -23.97
CA GLU A 13 -16.79 -18.14 -22.78
C GLU A 13 -17.19 -16.90 -21.96
N GLU A 14 -18.47 -16.80 -21.60
CA GLU A 14 -18.98 -15.70 -20.79
C GLU A 14 -18.68 -15.94 -19.30
N VAL A 15 -17.91 -15.03 -18.71
CA VAL A 15 -17.49 -15.06 -17.30
C VAL A 15 -18.49 -14.30 -16.42
N LEU A 16 -18.99 -13.17 -16.91
CA LEU A 16 -19.91 -12.31 -16.18
C LEU A 16 -20.85 -11.63 -17.17
N ALA A 17 -22.13 -11.51 -16.81
CA ALA A 17 -23.08 -10.68 -17.51
C ALA A 17 -23.80 -9.78 -16.51
N LEU A 18 -23.74 -8.48 -16.75
CA LEU A 18 -24.43 -7.49 -15.93
C LEU A 18 -25.64 -6.93 -16.67
N THR A 19 -26.73 -6.85 -15.92
CA THR A 19 -27.99 -6.29 -16.36
C THR A 19 -27.99 -4.76 -16.23
N ALA A 20 -28.94 -4.10 -16.89
CA ALA A 20 -29.06 -2.65 -16.82
C ALA A 20 -29.20 -2.10 -15.40
N ASP A 21 -29.95 -2.79 -14.54
CA ASP A 21 -30.21 -2.33 -13.16
C ASP A 21 -28.93 -2.38 -12.30
N GLU A 22 -28.11 -3.43 -12.44
CA GLU A 22 -26.82 -3.59 -11.72
C GLU A 22 -25.79 -2.56 -12.19
N ILE A 23 -25.80 -2.24 -13.48
CA ILE A 23 -24.91 -1.25 -14.07
C ILE A 23 -25.33 0.17 -13.67
N ASP A 24 -26.63 0.47 -13.63
CA ASP A 24 -27.14 1.76 -13.20
C ASP A 24 -26.81 2.04 -11.72
N GLU A 25 -26.84 1.03 -10.86
CA GLU A 25 -26.41 1.17 -9.45
C GLU A 25 -24.92 1.49 -9.34
N LEU A 26 -24.07 0.81 -10.12
CA LEU A 26 -22.64 1.11 -10.22
C LEU A 26 -22.38 2.53 -10.76
N TRP A 27 -23.10 2.94 -11.81
CA TRP A 27 -22.96 4.27 -12.41
C TRP A 27 -23.37 5.39 -11.46
N ASN A 28 -24.47 5.21 -10.73
CA ASN A 28 -24.92 6.17 -9.72
C ASN A 28 -23.93 6.29 -8.55
N THR A 29 -23.19 5.22 -8.24
CA THR A 29 -22.21 5.19 -7.15
C THR A 29 -20.92 5.93 -7.50
N PHE A 30 -20.40 5.80 -8.72
CA PHE A 30 -19.08 6.32 -9.11
C PHE A 30 -19.12 7.59 -9.98
N GLY A 31 -20.31 8.05 -10.38
CA GLY A 31 -20.54 9.34 -11.05
C GLY A 31 -20.17 9.40 -12.53
N THR A 32 -19.29 8.53 -13.03
CA THR A 32 -19.03 8.35 -14.48
C THR A 32 -18.93 6.88 -14.86
N THR A 33 -19.34 6.56 -16.09
CA THR A 33 -19.27 5.20 -16.67
C THR A 33 -17.85 4.64 -16.62
N VAL A 34 -16.85 5.48 -16.84
CA VAL A 34 -15.44 5.09 -16.85
C VAL A 34 -14.91 4.80 -15.45
N LYS A 35 -15.27 5.58 -14.43
CA LYS A 35 -14.88 5.29 -13.04
C LYS A 35 -15.55 4.02 -12.54
N ALA A 36 -16.84 3.82 -12.86
CA ALA A 36 -17.56 2.61 -12.49
C ALA A 36 -16.97 1.36 -13.17
N LEU A 37 -16.64 1.44 -14.46
CA LEU A 37 -15.98 0.34 -15.17
C LEU A 37 -14.58 0.08 -14.62
N LYS A 38 -13.75 1.11 -14.39
CA LYS A 38 -12.43 0.95 -13.73
C LYS A 38 -12.54 0.28 -12.36
N GLN A 39 -13.54 0.65 -11.56
CA GLN A 39 -13.79 0.02 -10.25
C GLN A 39 -14.27 -1.43 -10.36
N LEU A 40 -15.17 -1.72 -11.30
CA LEU A 40 -15.60 -3.08 -11.58
C LEU A 40 -14.42 -3.95 -12.07
N MET A 41 -13.52 -3.38 -12.87
CA MET A 41 -12.31 -4.05 -13.34
C MET A 41 -11.34 -4.39 -12.21
N LEU A 42 -11.16 -3.48 -11.25
CA LEU A 42 -10.37 -3.75 -10.04
C LEU A 42 -10.95 -4.91 -9.19
N GLN A 43 -12.26 -5.16 -9.27
CA GLN A 43 -12.95 -6.21 -8.50
C GLN A 43 -13.07 -7.55 -9.24
N LEU A 44 -12.97 -7.56 -10.58
CA LEU A 44 -13.11 -8.77 -11.40
C LEU A 44 -12.15 -9.91 -11.01
N PRO A 45 -10.85 -9.67 -10.75
CA PRO A 45 -9.92 -10.71 -10.29
C PRO A 45 -10.40 -11.39 -8.99
N SER A 46 -10.88 -10.58 -8.04
CA SER A 46 -11.34 -11.00 -6.72
C SER A 46 -12.66 -11.79 -6.78
N MET A 47 -13.56 -11.45 -7.71
CA MET A 47 -14.90 -12.04 -7.77
C MET A 47 -14.95 -13.45 -8.36
N GLN A 48 -13.96 -13.87 -9.15
CA GLN A 48 -14.04 -15.09 -9.97
C GLN A 48 -12.77 -15.95 -9.94
N GLY A 49 -11.78 -15.64 -9.09
CA GLY A 49 -10.49 -16.36 -9.07
C GLY A 49 -9.73 -16.23 -10.40
N LEU A 50 -10.03 -15.19 -11.15
CA LEU A 50 -9.29 -14.80 -12.33
C LEU A 50 -7.91 -14.30 -11.86
N SER A 51 -6.82 -14.77 -12.49
CA SER A 51 -5.50 -14.11 -12.46
C SER A 51 -5.62 -12.59 -12.73
N PRO A 52 -4.58 -11.78 -12.54
CA PRO A 52 -4.57 -10.49 -13.21
C PRO A 52 -4.73 -10.73 -14.71
N HIS A 53 -5.62 -9.98 -15.36
CA HIS A 53 -5.88 -10.13 -16.77
C HIS A 53 -6.03 -8.78 -17.42
N ARG A 54 -5.60 -8.71 -18.67
CA ARG A 54 -5.87 -7.58 -19.54
C ARG A 54 -7.32 -7.65 -20.01
N LEU A 55 -7.95 -6.49 -20.18
CA LEU A 55 -9.31 -6.38 -20.69
C LEU A 55 -9.33 -5.56 -21.97
N ARG A 56 -9.91 -6.13 -23.02
CA ARG A 56 -10.15 -5.47 -24.30
C ARG A 56 -11.61 -5.07 -24.39
N LEU A 57 -11.88 -3.80 -24.57
CA LEU A 57 -13.22 -3.29 -24.78
C LEU A 57 -13.62 -3.50 -26.24
N VAL A 58 -14.68 -4.28 -26.43
CA VAL A 58 -15.28 -4.58 -27.73
C VAL A 58 -16.70 -4.06 -27.74
N ARG A 59 -17.08 -3.40 -28.84
CA ARG A 59 -18.44 -2.91 -29.08
C ARG A 59 -18.92 -3.44 -30.41
N ASP A 60 -20.03 -4.17 -30.40
CA ASP A 60 -20.63 -4.75 -31.61
C ASP A 60 -19.64 -5.57 -32.48
N GLY A 61 -18.64 -6.18 -31.84
CA GLY A 61 -17.58 -6.95 -32.50
C GLY A 61 -16.37 -6.13 -32.96
N GLU A 62 -16.40 -4.80 -32.85
CA GLU A 62 -15.27 -3.92 -33.11
C GLU A 62 -14.45 -3.65 -31.85
N VAL A 63 -13.13 -3.78 -31.95
CA VAL A 63 -12.22 -3.45 -30.85
C VAL A 63 -12.18 -1.93 -30.69
N MET A 64 -12.73 -1.45 -29.57
CA MET A 64 -12.76 -0.03 -29.25
C MET A 64 -11.48 0.43 -28.59
N SER A 65 -11.02 -0.34 -27.60
CA SER A 65 -9.80 -0.02 -26.89
C SER A 65 -9.19 -1.28 -26.30
N ASP A 66 -7.88 -1.30 -26.37
CA ASP A 66 -6.98 -2.28 -25.79
C ASP A 66 -6.41 -1.80 -24.45
N HIS A 67 -6.78 -0.58 -24.05
CA HIS A 67 -6.21 0.21 -22.97
C HIS A 67 -7.19 0.31 -21.80
N LEU A 68 -6.69 0.62 -20.60
CA LEU A 68 -7.54 0.96 -19.45
C LEU A 68 -7.91 2.45 -19.36
N ASP A 69 -7.31 3.31 -20.19
CA ASP A 69 -7.70 4.71 -20.28
C ASP A 69 -8.61 4.96 -21.48
N TRP A 70 -9.88 5.20 -21.18
CA TRP A 70 -10.92 5.36 -22.20
C TRP A 70 -11.32 6.82 -22.40
N GLY A 71 -10.62 7.75 -21.76
CA GLY A 71 -11.01 9.17 -21.70
C GLY A 71 -12.31 9.40 -20.93
N GLU A 72 -12.68 10.65 -20.69
CA GLU A 72 -13.91 10.97 -19.93
C GLU A 72 -15.21 10.80 -20.74
N ASN A 73 -15.10 10.58 -22.06
CA ASN A 73 -16.22 10.63 -22.99
C ASN A 73 -16.15 9.49 -24.02
N LEU A 74 -16.44 8.26 -23.58
CA LEU A 74 -16.64 7.14 -24.52
C LEU A 74 -17.94 7.24 -25.34
N GLY A 75 -18.80 8.22 -25.06
CA GLY A 75 -20.10 8.34 -25.73
C GLY A 75 -20.93 7.06 -25.62
N LEU A 76 -20.80 6.35 -24.50
CA LEU A 76 -21.52 5.10 -24.25
C LEU A 76 -22.98 5.44 -23.95
N GLY A 77 -23.80 5.47 -25.00
CA GLY A 77 -25.23 5.25 -24.83
C GLY A 77 -25.51 3.83 -24.29
N PRO A 78 -26.76 3.48 -23.97
CA PRO A 78 -27.13 2.17 -23.46
C PRO A 78 -26.92 1.10 -24.55
N LEU A 79 -25.72 0.54 -24.61
CA LEU A 79 -25.30 -0.41 -25.64
C LEU A 79 -24.55 -1.58 -25.01
N LYS A 80 -24.63 -2.70 -25.73
CA LYS A 80 -24.07 -4.00 -25.37
C LYS A 80 -22.56 -3.97 -25.54
N LEU A 81 -21.84 -3.88 -24.43
CA LEU A 81 -20.38 -3.88 -24.38
C LEU A 81 -19.87 -5.28 -24.03
N ASP A 82 -18.82 -5.71 -24.70
CA ASP A 82 -18.12 -6.95 -24.38
C ASP A 82 -16.70 -6.59 -23.90
N LEU A 83 -16.31 -7.05 -22.71
CA LEU A 83 -14.97 -6.96 -22.17
C LEU A 83 -14.30 -8.32 -22.36
N VAL A 84 -13.31 -8.39 -23.24
CA VAL A 84 -12.58 -9.63 -23.51
C VAL A 84 -11.33 -9.69 -22.64
N VAL A 85 -11.27 -10.69 -21.77
CA VAL A 85 -10.13 -11.07 -20.95
C VAL A 85 -9.03 -11.61 -21.86
N LEU A 86 -7.85 -10.99 -21.84
CA LEU A 86 -6.67 -11.37 -22.58
C LEU A 86 -5.57 -11.87 -21.63
N ASP A 87 -4.77 -12.82 -22.11
CA ASP A 87 -3.57 -13.31 -21.41
C ASP A 87 -2.43 -12.29 -21.54
N PHE A 88 -1.57 -12.22 -20.53
CA PHE A 88 -0.33 -11.46 -20.58
C PHE A 88 0.73 -12.18 -21.42
N VAL A 89 1.63 -11.40 -21.99
CA VAL A 89 2.83 -11.81 -22.71
C VAL A 89 4.03 -11.40 -21.87
N GLU A 90 4.96 -12.33 -21.67
CA GLU A 90 6.23 -12.02 -21.00
C GLU A 90 7.01 -10.97 -21.82
N LEU A 91 7.56 -9.97 -21.14
CA LEU A 91 8.43 -8.98 -21.77
C LEU A 91 9.73 -9.64 -22.24
N THR A 92 10.28 -9.17 -23.36
CA THR A 92 11.65 -9.53 -23.76
C THR A 92 12.66 -8.87 -22.81
N ASP A 93 13.87 -9.42 -22.72
CA ASP A 93 14.95 -8.85 -21.87
C ASP A 93 15.18 -7.36 -22.14
N ASP A 94 15.12 -6.94 -23.40
CA ASP A 94 15.28 -5.54 -23.82
C ASP A 94 14.12 -4.65 -23.34
N GLN A 95 12.89 -5.18 -23.39
CA GLN A 95 11.71 -4.47 -22.88
C GLN A 95 11.71 -4.38 -21.36
N SER A 96 12.08 -5.46 -20.66
CA SER A 96 12.23 -5.48 -19.21
C SER A 96 13.30 -4.49 -18.74
N LEU A 97 14.43 -4.40 -19.47
CA LEU A 97 15.48 -3.43 -19.18
C LEU A 97 14.99 -1.99 -19.41
N ARG A 98 14.39 -1.70 -20.57
CA ARG A 98 13.79 -0.37 -20.85
C ARG A 98 12.75 0.01 -19.82
N PHE A 99 11.93 -0.96 -19.40
CA PHE A 99 10.91 -0.76 -18.39
C PHE A 99 11.55 -0.37 -17.05
N ALA A 100 12.55 -1.14 -16.60
CA ALA A 100 13.27 -0.86 -15.36
C ALA A 100 13.95 0.52 -15.38
N GLU A 101 14.56 0.91 -16.51
CA GLU A 101 15.15 2.25 -16.70
C GLU A 101 14.09 3.35 -16.65
N ALA A 102 12.95 3.16 -17.33
CA ALA A 102 11.84 4.11 -17.33
C ALA A 102 11.27 4.31 -15.91
N VAL A 103 11.16 3.22 -15.13
CA VAL A 103 10.80 3.30 -13.71
C VAL A 103 11.88 4.03 -12.91
N GLN A 104 13.17 3.74 -13.09
CA GLN A 104 14.23 4.40 -12.31
C GLN A 104 14.31 5.91 -12.57
N GLU A 105 14.06 6.34 -13.79
CA GLU A 105 14.09 7.76 -14.18
C GLU A 105 12.73 8.47 -14.04
N GLY A 106 11.66 7.71 -13.85
CA GLY A 106 10.33 8.27 -13.59
C GLY A 106 9.65 8.80 -14.81
N ARG A 107 9.95 8.18 -15.94
CA ARG A 107 9.32 8.41 -17.23
C ARG A 107 7.98 7.66 -17.22
N ASP A 108 7.00 8.22 -16.52
CA ASP A 108 5.67 7.63 -16.37
C ASP A 108 4.97 7.42 -17.71
N ASP A 109 5.18 8.31 -18.69
CA ASP A 109 4.69 8.14 -20.06
C ASP A 109 5.27 6.89 -20.77
N GLU A 110 6.58 6.61 -20.59
CA GLU A 110 7.22 5.42 -21.20
C GLU A 110 6.84 4.14 -20.46
N VAL A 111 6.73 4.20 -19.12
CA VAL A 111 6.18 3.10 -18.31
C VAL A 111 4.77 2.76 -18.77
N GLU A 112 3.93 3.77 -18.97
CA GLU A 112 2.59 3.61 -19.49
C GLU A 112 2.60 3.01 -20.91
N GLU A 113 3.43 3.51 -21.83
CA GLU A 113 3.59 2.96 -23.18
C GLU A 113 3.99 1.48 -23.18
N LEU A 114 4.98 1.11 -22.36
CA LEU A 114 5.47 -0.27 -22.24
C LEU A 114 4.44 -1.20 -21.60
N LEU A 115 3.61 -0.68 -20.69
CA LEU A 115 2.52 -1.43 -20.09
C LEU A 115 1.25 -1.52 -20.97
N HIS A 116 1.13 -0.65 -21.98
CA HIS A 116 0.09 -0.75 -23.01
C HIS A 116 0.40 -1.83 -24.06
N MET A 117 1.65 -2.27 -24.16
CA MET A 117 2.01 -3.54 -24.80
C MET A 117 1.47 -4.67 -23.91
N PRO A 118 1.18 -5.89 -24.43
CA PRO A 118 0.58 -6.97 -23.63
C PRO A 118 1.55 -7.55 -22.57
N ALA A 119 2.26 -6.73 -21.82
CA ALA A 119 3.23 -7.08 -20.80
C ALA A 119 2.54 -7.56 -19.52
N ASP A 120 3.08 -8.60 -18.88
CA ASP A 120 2.72 -8.91 -17.49
C ASP A 120 3.14 -7.74 -16.58
N PRO A 121 2.22 -7.12 -15.83
CA PRO A 121 2.55 -6.00 -14.96
C PRO A 121 3.26 -6.43 -13.66
N ASN A 122 3.35 -7.73 -13.35
CA ASN A 122 4.11 -8.28 -12.23
C ASN A 122 5.57 -8.59 -12.61
N ILE A 123 6.26 -7.64 -13.24
CA ILE A 123 7.67 -7.82 -13.62
C ILE A 123 8.50 -7.83 -12.32
N GLU A 124 9.35 -8.85 -12.20
CA GLU A 124 10.18 -9.07 -11.02
C GLU A 124 11.05 -7.83 -10.71
N GLY A 125 11.07 -7.39 -9.45
CA GLY A 125 11.94 -6.31 -8.97
C GLY A 125 11.39 -4.88 -9.08
N ILE A 126 10.30 -4.62 -9.84
CA ILE A 126 9.79 -3.24 -9.99
C ILE A 126 9.28 -2.68 -8.66
N TRP A 127 8.49 -3.48 -7.95
CA TRP A 127 7.80 -3.03 -6.76
C TRP A 127 8.75 -2.66 -5.64
N GLU A 128 9.93 -3.26 -5.63
CA GLU A 128 11.02 -3.01 -4.69
C GLU A 128 11.93 -1.87 -5.19
N MET A 129 12.05 -1.68 -6.50
CA MET A 129 12.76 -0.55 -7.10
C MET A 129 12.09 0.79 -6.83
N LEU A 130 10.75 0.85 -6.87
CA LEU A 130 9.97 2.08 -6.59
C LEU A 130 10.33 2.71 -5.23
N PRO A 131 10.31 1.96 -4.11
CA PRO A 131 10.76 2.45 -2.81
C PRO A 131 12.30 2.45 -2.64
N ALA A 132 13.09 1.83 -3.52
CA ALA A 132 14.55 1.87 -3.45
C ALA A 132 15.17 3.07 -4.19
N ALA A 133 14.46 3.66 -5.16
CA ALA A 133 14.96 4.76 -5.97
C ALA A 133 15.35 5.99 -5.12
N THR A 134 16.58 6.46 -5.27
CA THR A 134 17.10 7.62 -4.52
C THR A 134 16.39 8.91 -4.95
N ARG A 135 16.37 9.90 -4.05
CA ARG A 135 15.60 11.16 -4.17
C ARG A 135 15.97 12.02 -5.40
N GLU A 136 17.12 11.75 -6.02
CA GLU A 136 17.62 12.47 -7.19
C GLU A 136 17.18 11.85 -8.53
N SER A 137 16.74 10.58 -8.55
CA SER A 137 16.44 9.85 -9.80
C SER A 137 14.96 9.90 -10.20
N ILE A 138 14.04 9.93 -9.22
CA ILE A 138 12.61 9.83 -9.48
C ILE A 138 11.79 10.63 -8.46
N SER A 139 10.81 11.42 -8.93
CA SER A 139 9.90 12.18 -8.07
C SER A 139 8.97 11.24 -7.28
N VAL A 140 8.62 11.60 -6.05
CA VAL A 140 7.63 10.87 -5.24
C VAL A 140 6.28 10.75 -5.97
N ALA A 141 5.87 11.81 -6.67
CA ALA A 141 4.63 11.80 -7.45
C ALA A 141 4.68 10.79 -8.61
N SER A 142 5.83 10.67 -9.29
CA SER A 142 6.04 9.69 -10.36
C SER A 142 6.04 8.26 -9.82
N ARG A 143 6.63 8.00 -8.64
CA ARG A 143 6.59 6.66 -8.00
C ARG A 143 5.16 6.21 -7.72
N VAL A 144 4.38 7.10 -7.13
CA VAL A 144 2.98 6.84 -6.81
C VAL A 144 2.19 6.62 -8.09
N ARG A 145 2.34 7.48 -9.11
CA ARG A 145 1.71 7.29 -10.42
C ARG A 145 2.04 5.95 -11.06
N ILE A 146 3.32 5.56 -11.07
CA ILE A 146 3.74 4.27 -11.64
C ILE A 146 3.13 3.11 -10.85
N ALA A 147 3.14 3.17 -9.52
CA ALA A 147 2.49 2.16 -8.69
C ALA A 147 0.97 2.08 -8.93
N GLU A 148 0.30 3.22 -9.13
CA GLU A 148 -1.12 3.30 -9.50
C GLU A 148 -1.37 2.63 -10.86
N LEU A 149 -0.54 2.91 -11.87
CA LEU A 149 -0.63 2.28 -13.18
C LEU A 149 -0.46 0.76 -13.09
N LEU A 150 0.54 0.29 -12.36
CA LEU A 150 0.79 -1.14 -12.16
C LEU A 150 -0.42 -1.84 -11.52
N ILE A 151 -0.97 -1.29 -10.42
CA ILE A 151 -2.17 -1.84 -9.76
C ILE A 151 -3.37 -1.81 -10.70
N LEU A 152 -3.58 -0.71 -11.43
CA LEU A 152 -4.68 -0.57 -12.37
C LEU A 152 -4.64 -1.67 -13.44
N LEU A 153 -3.44 -2.06 -13.87
CA LEU A 153 -3.23 -3.14 -14.85
C LEU A 153 -3.27 -4.55 -14.25
N GLY A 154 -3.44 -4.66 -12.93
CA GLY A 154 -3.56 -5.93 -12.22
C GLY A 154 -2.27 -6.41 -11.56
N ALA A 155 -1.22 -5.60 -11.46
CA ALA A 155 -0.08 -5.98 -10.62
C ALA A 155 -0.52 -6.08 -9.15
N ASP A 156 -0.08 -7.15 -8.48
CA ASP A 156 -0.34 -7.36 -7.06
C ASP A 156 0.95 -7.15 -6.27
N PRO A 157 1.12 -6.00 -5.57
CA PRO A 157 2.32 -5.72 -4.80
C PRO A 157 2.56 -6.74 -3.67
N ARG A 158 1.56 -7.54 -3.29
CA ARG A 158 1.68 -8.55 -2.22
C ARG A 158 2.40 -9.83 -2.68
N LYS A 159 2.53 -10.02 -3.98
CA LYS A 159 3.28 -11.17 -4.54
C LYS A 159 4.74 -10.82 -4.85
N ALA A 160 5.08 -9.53 -4.76
CA ALA A 160 6.44 -9.07 -5.00
C ALA A 160 7.29 -9.25 -3.73
N ALA A 161 8.49 -9.79 -3.90
CA ALA A 161 9.52 -9.78 -2.87
C ALA A 161 10.89 -9.79 -3.54
N ASN A 162 11.84 -9.01 -3.00
CA ASN A 162 13.20 -9.01 -3.53
C ASN A 162 13.96 -10.30 -3.17
N SER A 163 15.22 -10.40 -3.58
CA SER A 163 16.11 -11.54 -3.28
C SER A 163 16.30 -11.82 -1.78
N SER A 164 16.02 -10.84 -0.92
CA SER A 164 16.05 -10.97 0.55
C SER A 164 14.68 -11.30 1.15
N GLY A 165 13.66 -11.54 0.32
CA GLY A 165 12.28 -11.76 0.72
C GLY A 165 11.56 -10.53 1.25
N GLN A 166 12.11 -9.32 1.08
CA GLN A 166 11.44 -8.10 1.54
C GLN A 166 10.29 -7.75 0.58
N SER A 167 9.09 -7.60 1.12
CA SER A 167 7.94 -7.07 0.39
C SER A 167 8.13 -5.58 0.06
N PRO A 168 7.35 -4.99 -0.86
CA PRO A 168 7.46 -3.59 -1.22
C PRO A 168 7.23 -2.65 -0.03
N LEU A 169 6.35 -3.06 0.90
CA LEU A 169 6.12 -2.35 2.15
C LEU A 169 7.36 -2.37 3.04
N ALA A 170 8.04 -3.51 3.17
CA ALA A 170 9.26 -3.63 3.96
C ALA A 170 10.39 -2.76 3.39
N VAL A 171 10.59 -2.77 2.06
CA VAL A 171 11.59 -1.90 1.41
C VAL A 171 11.25 -0.41 1.61
N ALA A 172 9.98 -0.03 1.51
CA ALA A 172 9.55 1.35 1.76
C ALA A 172 9.81 1.79 3.21
N CYS A 173 9.63 0.89 4.18
CA CYS A 173 9.92 1.14 5.59
C CYS A 173 11.42 1.24 5.87
N GLU A 174 12.23 0.36 5.29
CA GLU A 174 13.70 0.42 5.38
C GLU A 174 14.24 1.74 4.82
N ARG A 175 13.71 2.17 3.67
CA ARG A 175 14.13 3.39 2.98
C ARG A 175 13.46 4.67 3.50
N GLN A 176 12.65 4.57 4.55
CA GLN A 176 11.97 5.69 5.18
C GLN A 176 11.07 6.50 4.23
N GLN A 177 10.42 5.82 3.28
CA GLN A 177 9.58 6.45 2.27
C GLN A 177 8.13 6.60 2.75
N TRP A 178 7.88 7.63 3.57
CA TRP A 178 6.57 7.92 4.15
C TRP A 178 5.41 7.89 3.14
N ASP A 179 5.54 8.59 2.01
CA ASP A 179 4.46 8.71 1.02
C ASP A 179 4.12 7.37 0.37
N PHE A 180 5.13 6.52 0.13
CA PHE A 180 4.94 5.19 -0.45
C PHE A 180 4.38 4.18 0.56
N VAL A 181 4.84 4.24 1.82
CA VAL A 181 4.22 3.46 2.92
C VAL A 181 2.75 3.83 3.07
N LYS A 182 2.44 5.14 3.04
CA LYS A 182 1.06 5.63 3.10
C LYS A 182 0.23 5.14 1.91
N PHE A 183 0.80 5.17 0.71
CA PHE A 183 0.16 4.65 -0.50
C PHE A 183 -0.21 3.17 -0.36
N LEU A 184 0.74 2.32 0.05
CA LEU A 184 0.51 0.87 0.17
C LEU A 184 -0.51 0.52 1.28
N LEU A 185 -0.53 1.27 2.38
CA LEU A 185 -1.37 0.97 3.54
C LEU A 185 -2.77 1.59 3.48
N LEU A 186 -3.00 2.60 2.64
CA LEU A 186 -4.30 3.28 2.61
C LEU A 186 -5.30 2.59 1.65
N PRO A 187 -6.51 2.27 2.15
CA PRO A 187 -7.52 1.48 1.43
C PRO A 187 -8.21 2.22 0.28
N GLN A 188 -7.87 3.50 0.04
CA GLN A 188 -8.49 4.28 -1.05
C GLN A 188 -7.97 3.86 -2.43
N LEU A 189 -6.80 3.20 -2.49
CA LEU A 189 -6.20 2.70 -3.72
C LEU A 189 -5.66 1.27 -3.63
N SER A 190 -5.35 0.75 -2.43
CA SER A 190 -5.00 -0.66 -2.27
C SER A 190 -6.24 -1.54 -2.42
N LEU A 191 -6.11 -2.54 -3.30
CA LEU A 191 -7.03 -3.63 -3.62
C LEU A 191 -7.78 -4.16 -2.38
N GLN A 192 -8.97 -4.73 -2.60
CA GLN A 192 -9.94 -5.19 -1.57
C GLN A 192 -9.41 -6.14 -0.47
N GLU A 193 -8.17 -6.59 -0.58
CA GLU A 193 -7.47 -7.39 0.43
C GLU A 193 -6.22 -6.63 0.91
N ALA A 194 -6.17 -6.36 2.22
CA ALA A 194 -5.11 -5.56 2.83
C ALA A 194 -3.71 -6.19 2.66
N VAL A 195 -2.71 -5.35 2.39
CA VAL A 195 -1.28 -5.72 2.47
C VAL A 195 -1.00 -6.27 3.87
N ASP A 196 -0.31 -7.41 3.97
CA ASP A 196 0.09 -7.97 5.26
C ASP A 196 1.21 -7.12 5.87
N VAL A 197 0.84 -6.30 6.86
CA VAL A 197 1.76 -5.42 7.59
C VAL A 197 2.80 -6.18 8.42
N ASN A 198 2.62 -7.49 8.59
CA ASN A 198 3.48 -8.39 9.36
C ASN A 198 4.25 -9.38 8.49
N GLU A 199 4.19 -9.24 7.17
CA GLU A 199 4.99 -10.03 6.24
C GLU A 199 6.48 -9.84 6.58
N ALA A 200 7.20 -10.94 6.75
CA ALA A 200 8.57 -10.92 7.21
C ALA A 200 9.52 -11.39 6.09
N ASP A 201 10.70 -10.76 6.03
CA ASP A 201 11.75 -11.11 5.07
C ASP A 201 12.39 -12.49 5.37
N THR A 202 13.39 -12.91 4.59
CA THR A 202 14.07 -14.19 4.81
C THR A 202 14.87 -14.27 6.11
N SER A 203 15.00 -13.16 6.85
CA SER A 203 15.63 -13.10 8.17
C SER A 203 14.59 -12.97 9.30
N GLY A 204 13.31 -12.93 8.96
CA GLY A 204 12.20 -12.71 9.90
C GLY A 204 11.97 -11.24 10.26
N ASN A 205 12.62 -10.28 9.60
CA ASN A 205 12.42 -8.86 9.84
C ASN A 205 11.10 -8.39 9.22
N THR A 206 10.27 -7.71 10.01
CA THR A 206 8.99 -7.12 9.56
C THR A 206 9.16 -5.66 9.12
N PRO A 207 8.17 -5.07 8.42
CA PRO A 207 8.15 -3.63 8.14
C PRO A 207 8.34 -2.76 9.39
N LEU A 208 7.75 -3.15 10.53
CA LEU A 208 7.91 -2.44 11.79
C LEU A 208 9.33 -2.55 12.34
N TRP A 209 9.99 -3.70 12.17
CA TRP A 209 11.40 -3.88 12.52
C TRP A 209 12.30 -2.93 11.71
N PHE A 210 12.11 -2.83 10.39
CA PHE A 210 12.88 -1.91 9.53
C PHE A 210 12.62 -0.45 9.86
N ALA A 211 11.36 -0.08 10.13
CA ALA A 211 11.02 1.27 10.56
C ALA A 211 11.69 1.61 11.91
N ALA A 212 11.75 0.64 12.83
CA ALA A 212 12.37 0.80 14.13
C ALA A 212 13.90 0.91 14.06
N GLN A 213 14.55 0.09 13.22
CA GLN A 213 15.99 0.14 12.97
C GLN A 213 16.46 1.50 12.45
N ASN A 214 15.66 2.14 11.59
CA ASN A 214 16.03 3.40 10.92
C ASN A 214 15.45 4.65 11.62
N GLY A 215 14.83 4.51 12.79
CA GLY A 215 14.31 5.64 13.57
C GLY A 215 13.05 6.29 13.00
N GLY A 216 12.31 5.57 12.17
CA GLY A 216 11.14 6.06 11.44
C GLY A 216 9.88 6.22 12.29
N PHE A 217 9.85 7.19 13.21
CA PHE A 217 8.73 7.40 14.13
C PHE A 217 7.36 7.44 13.44
N SER A 218 7.20 8.25 12.39
CA SER A 218 5.91 8.39 11.69
C SER A 218 5.48 7.08 11.03
N ILE A 219 6.42 6.37 10.41
CA ILE A 219 6.17 5.08 9.75
C ILE A 219 5.82 4.02 10.79
N ALA A 220 6.59 3.90 11.86
CA ALA A 220 6.31 2.97 12.96
C ALA A 220 4.92 3.22 13.58
N ASN A 221 4.54 4.49 13.78
CA ASN A 221 3.23 4.85 14.31
C ASN A 221 2.10 4.44 13.36
N LEU A 222 2.27 4.66 12.05
CA LEU A 222 1.31 4.24 11.04
C LEU A 222 1.18 2.71 10.95
N LEU A 223 2.29 1.98 11.00
CA LEU A 223 2.30 0.51 10.99
C LEU A 223 1.58 -0.06 12.22
N LEU A 224 1.85 0.48 13.41
CA LEU A 224 1.15 0.08 14.64
C LEU A 224 -0.36 0.36 14.54
N PHE A 225 -0.74 1.51 13.96
CA PHE A 225 -2.14 1.82 13.68
C PHE A 225 -2.78 0.86 12.68
N ALA A 226 -2.01 0.39 11.69
CA ALA A 226 -2.43 -0.59 10.69
C ALA A 226 -2.43 -2.05 11.22
N GLY A 227 -2.12 -2.27 12.49
CA GLY A 227 -2.18 -3.60 13.12
C GLY A 227 -0.87 -4.40 13.08
N ALA A 228 0.28 -3.73 12.91
CA ALA A 228 1.57 -4.39 13.02
C ALA A 228 1.78 -4.97 14.44
N ASP A 229 2.30 -6.19 14.48
CA ASP A 229 2.69 -6.90 15.69
C ASP A 229 3.98 -6.27 16.25
N ARG A 230 3.81 -5.52 17.33
CA ARG A 230 4.88 -4.80 18.02
C ARG A 230 5.95 -5.70 18.63
N ASP A 231 5.63 -6.98 18.86
CA ASP A 231 6.49 -7.95 19.53
C ASP A 231 6.98 -9.05 18.58
N ARG A 232 6.68 -8.97 17.28
CA ARG A 232 7.17 -9.94 16.31
C ARG A 232 8.69 -9.84 16.17
N ALA A 233 9.38 -10.87 16.67
CA ALA A 233 10.82 -10.97 16.63
C ALA A 233 11.30 -11.60 15.31
N ASN A 234 12.47 -11.16 14.84
CA ASN A 234 13.17 -11.81 13.74
C ASN A 234 13.80 -13.15 14.17
N PHE A 235 14.49 -13.84 13.26
CA PHE A 235 15.09 -15.15 13.56
C PHE A 235 16.24 -15.11 14.58
N CYS A 236 16.81 -13.92 14.84
CA CYS A 236 17.76 -13.69 15.93
C CYS A 236 17.06 -13.34 17.25
N GLY A 237 15.73 -13.42 17.34
CA GLY A 237 14.96 -13.01 18.51
C GLY A 237 14.83 -11.50 18.72
N GLN A 238 15.30 -10.67 17.79
CA GLN A 238 15.29 -9.21 17.93
C GLN A 238 13.90 -8.66 17.61
N THR A 239 13.26 -8.01 18.58
CA THR A 239 11.99 -7.29 18.39
C THR A 239 12.20 -5.88 17.82
N PRO A 240 11.14 -5.21 17.31
CA PRO A 240 11.19 -3.80 16.95
C PRO A 240 11.69 -2.91 18.10
N LEU A 241 11.33 -3.22 19.36
CA LEU A 241 11.80 -2.45 20.51
C LEU A 241 13.29 -2.67 20.75
N TRP A 242 13.76 -3.92 20.65
CA TRP A 242 15.17 -4.26 20.82
C TRP A 242 16.05 -3.54 19.79
N ILE A 243 15.66 -3.56 18.51
CA ILE A 243 16.45 -2.91 17.46
C ILE A 243 16.42 -1.38 17.58
N ALA A 244 15.28 -0.77 17.92
CA ALA A 244 15.22 0.67 18.18
C ALA A 244 16.10 1.09 19.37
N ALA A 245 16.19 0.24 20.40
CA ALA A 245 17.02 0.49 21.57
C ALA A 245 18.52 0.36 21.26
N ARG A 246 18.91 -0.65 20.47
CA ARG A 246 20.28 -0.83 19.99
C ARG A 246 20.76 0.35 19.14
N GLU A 247 19.93 0.82 18.22
CA GLU A 247 20.29 1.89 17.27
C GLU A 247 20.09 3.31 17.84
N GLY A 248 19.61 3.44 19.09
CA GLY A 248 19.53 4.73 19.78
C GLY A 248 18.30 5.59 19.45
N HIS A 249 17.23 5.01 18.91
CA HIS A 249 16.06 5.74 18.43
C HIS A 249 15.03 6.00 19.55
N LEU A 250 15.34 6.93 20.45
CA LEU A 250 14.53 7.24 21.65
C LEU A 250 13.04 7.48 21.35
N SER A 251 12.70 8.20 20.28
CA SER A 251 11.31 8.51 19.92
C SER A 251 10.52 7.25 19.53
N VAL A 252 11.16 6.31 18.82
CA VAL A 252 10.56 5.03 18.45
C VAL A 252 10.45 4.12 19.68
N VAL A 253 11.46 4.09 20.54
CA VAL A 253 11.40 3.36 21.82
C VAL A 253 10.20 3.84 22.64
N GLN A 254 10.04 5.17 22.80
CA GLN A 254 8.90 5.75 23.51
C GLN A 254 7.57 5.31 22.89
N LEU A 255 7.45 5.36 21.57
CA LEU A 255 6.26 4.94 20.84
C LEU A 255 5.92 3.46 21.10
N LEU A 256 6.89 2.56 20.99
CA LEU A 256 6.70 1.12 21.18
C LEU A 256 6.37 0.78 22.63
N VAL A 257 7.03 1.44 23.60
CA VAL A 257 6.69 1.31 25.02
C VAL A 257 5.28 1.81 25.32
N LEU A 258 4.87 2.94 24.73
CA LEU A 258 3.51 3.47 24.85
C LEU A 258 2.47 2.56 24.18
N ALA A 259 2.83 1.93 23.07
CA ALA A 259 1.99 0.92 22.45
C ALA A 259 1.85 -0.31 23.36
N GLY A 260 2.81 -0.58 24.24
CA GLY A 260 2.82 -1.72 25.16
C GLY A 260 3.59 -2.91 24.61
N ALA A 261 4.72 -2.66 23.94
CA ALA A 261 5.67 -3.69 23.53
C ALA A 261 6.36 -4.30 24.76
N ASP A 262 6.73 -5.58 24.66
CA ASP A 262 7.46 -6.30 25.69
C ASP A 262 8.88 -5.74 25.83
N ARG A 263 9.15 -5.16 27.00
CA ARG A 263 10.41 -4.47 27.34
C ARG A 263 11.52 -5.42 27.76
N ASP A 264 11.16 -6.66 28.09
CA ASP A 264 12.06 -7.64 28.71
C ASP A 264 12.43 -8.75 27.71
N ARG A 265 11.89 -8.73 26.49
CA ARG A 265 12.17 -9.73 25.48
C ARG A 265 13.60 -9.63 24.96
N GLU A 266 14.41 -10.59 25.38
CA GLU A 266 15.82 -10.73 24.99
C GLU A 266 15.97 -11.23 23.55
N ASP A 267 17.05 -10.79 22.89
CA ASP A 267 17.50 -11.41 21.66
C ASP A 267 18.13 -12.80 21.93
N GLN A 268 18.24 -13.63 20.89
CA GLN A 268 18.74 -15.00 20.99
C GLN A 268 20.24 -15.14 20.70
N GLU A 269 20.92 -14.09 20.25
CA GLU A 269 22.33 -14.13 19.86
C GLU A 269 23.24 -13.68 21.01
N VAL A 270 22.93 -12.54 21.62
CA VAL A 270 23.70 -11.89 22.68
C VAL A 270 23.02 -12.05 24.05
N PHE A 271 21.78 -12.55 24.08
CA PHE A 271 20.97 -12.72 25.30
C PHE A 271 20.85 -11.40 26.08
N ALA A 272 20.59 -10.32 25.36
CA ALA A 272 20.45 -8.99 25.94
C ALA A 272 19.00 -8.50 25.78
N SER A 273 18.46 -7.95 26.85
CA SER A 273 17.21 -7.19 26.82
C SER A 273 17.39 -5.88 26.05
N PRO A 274 16.29 -5.24 25.60
CA PRO A 274 16.33 -3.90 25.01
C PRO A 274 17.06 -2.85 25.87
N ALA A 275 16.97 -2.94 27.20
CA ALA A 275 17.67 -2.02 28.10
C ALA A 275 19.18 -2.31 28.18
N GLU A 276 19.59 -3.57 28.19
CA GLU A 276 21.00 -3.98 28.24
C GLU A 276 21.72 -3.67 26.93
N VAL A 277 21.08 -3.92 25.78
CA VAL A 277 21.67 -3.57 24.49
C VAL A 277 21.83 -2.05 24.35
N ALA A 278 20.83 -1.26 24.78
CA ALA A 278 20.94 0.20 24.78
C ALA A 278 22.11 0.70 25.64
N GLU A 279 22.32 0.12 26.84
CA GLU A 279 23.44 0.49 27.70
C GLU A 279 24.79 0.10 27.08
N LYS A 280 24.88 -1.07 26.46
CA LYS A 280 26.08 -1.56 25.78
C LYS A 280 26.50 -0.65 24.62
N GLU A 281 25.52 -0.14 23.86
CA GLU A 281 25.75 0.80 22.76
C GLU A 281 25.88 2.27 23.23
N GLY A 282 25.74 2.54 24.54
CA GLY A 282 25.93 3.85 25.14
C GLY A 282 24.69 4.76 25.17
N HIS A 283 23.51 4.24 24.84
CA HIS A 283 22.22 4.92 24.90
C HIS A 283 21.63 4.89 26.32
N VAL A 284 22.30 5.59 27.24
CA VAL A 284 21.99 5.59 28.68
C VAL A 284 20.57 6.10 28.98
N ASP A 285 20.10 7.08 28.23
CA ASP A 285 18.75 7.64 28.35
C ASP A 285 17.66 6.62 27.99
N ILE A 286 17.86 5.86 26.91
CA ILE A 286 16.99 4.76 26.50
C ILE A 286 17.01 3.63 27.54
N ALA A 287 18.20 3.21 27.98
CA ALA A 287 18.35 2.17 28.99
C ALA A 287 17.64 2.58 30.30
N GLN A 288 17.79 3.84 30.71
CA GLN A 288 17.09 4.39 31.87
C GLN A 288 15.58 4.38 31.65
N LEU A 289 15.08 4.85 30.50
CA LEU A 289 13.65 4.82 30.18
C LEU A 289 13.08 3.40 30.26
N LEU A 290 13.79 2.41 29.72
CA LEU A 290 13.39 1.01 29.69
C LEU A 290 13.51 0.30 31.05
N ARG A 291 14.38 0.75 31.95
CA ARG A 291 14.45 0.25 33.33
C ARG A 291 13.45 0.93 34.27
N THR A 292 13.08 2.17 33.98
CA THR A 292 12.17 2.92 34.85
C THR A 292 10.75 2.40 34.67
N SER A 293 10.22 1.76 35.72
CA SER A 293 8.87 1.18 35.74
C SER A 293 7.78 2.22 35.48
N CYS A 294 6.74 1.77 34.77
CA CYS A 294 5.60 2.50 34.24
C CYS A 294 4.67 3.14 35.31
N LEU A 295 5.16 4.11 36.09
CA LEU A 295 4.30 4.92 36.97
C LEU A 295 4.11 6.36 36.46
N VAL A 296 4.98 6.86 35.58
CA VAL A 296 4.97 8.28 35.17
C VAL A 296 4.19 8.52 33.87
N MET A 297 4.03 7.52 33.00
CA MET A 297 3.33 7.69 31.71
C MET A 297 1.80 7.56 31.79
N SER A 298 1.28 6.90 32.84
CA SER A 298 -0.16 6.70 33.05
C SER A 298 -0.94 7.99 33.37
N ALA A 299 -0.27 9.06 33.84
CA ALA A 299 -0.95 10.26 34.34
C ALA A 299 -1.15 11.36 33.30
N ALA A 300 -0.53 11.27 32.10
CA ALA A 300 -0.46 12.39 31.16
C ALA A 300 -1.18 12.18 29.81
N VAL A 301 -1.70 11.00 29.53
CA VAL A 301 -2.41 10.75 28.26
C VAL A 301 -3.64 9.91 28.53
N SER A 302 -4.78 10.57 28.73
CA SER A 302 -6.08 9.92 28.58
C SER A 302 -6.09 9.26 27.19
N PRO A 303 -6.26 7.94 27.06
CA PRO A 303 -6.37 7.31 25.76
C PRO A 303 -7.59 7.93 25.08
N ILE A 304 -7.37 8.63 23.96
CA ILE A 304 -8.47 9.05 23.10
C ILE A 304 -9.21 7.74 22.76
N PRO A 305 -10.48 7.59 23.14
CA PRO A 305 -11.16 6.32 22.98
C PRO A 305 -11.16 5.93 21.50
N LEU A 306 -10.58 4.77 21.20
CA LEU A 306 -10.41 4.14 19.88
C LEU A 306 -11.73 3.96 19.09
N ARG A 307 -12.88 4.34 19.65
CA ARG A 307 -14.20 4.28 19.00
C ARG A 307 -14.59 5.56 18.24
N SER A 308 -13.95 6.70 18.47
CA SER A 308 -14.30 7.96 17.77
C SER A 308 -13.50 8.23 16.49
N VAL A 309 -12.52 7.40 16.13
CA VAL A 309 -11.57 7.71 15.05
C VAL A 309 -12.16 7.50 13.65
N SER A 310 -13.17 6.64 13.48
CA SER A 310 -13.96 6.60 12.23
C SER A 310 -14.66 7.94 11.92
N ALA A 311 -14.99 8.73 12.94
CA ALA A 311 -15.58 10.06 12.77
C ALA A 311 -14.51 11.13 12.51
N ILE A 312 -13.36 11.07 13.20
CA ILE A 312 -12.23 12.00 12.98
C ILE A 312 -11.61 11.78 11.58
N TRP A 313 -11.51 10.52 11.14
CA TRP A 313 -11.05 10.17 9.80
C TRP A 313 -12.02 10.66 8.71
N ARG A 314 -13.34 10.49 8.90
CA ARG A 314 -14.34 11.09 7.97
C ARG A 314 -14.24 12.60 7.89
N LEU A 315 -14.13 13.28 9.04
CA LEU A 315 -14.05 14.74 9.10
C LEU A 315 -12.76 15.30 8.48
N SER A 316 -11.65 14.57 8.54
CA SER A 316 -10.39 14.99 7.92
C SER A 316 -10.32 14.72 6.42
N VAL A 317 -11.19 13.83 5.89
CA VAL A 317 -11.26 13.46 4.47
C VAL A 317 -12.24 14.35 3.69
N GLU A 318 -13.22 14.97 4.36
CA GLU A 318 -14.19 15.89 3.72
C GLU A 318 -13.76 17.37 3.71
N ALA A 319 -12.63 17.73 4.31
CA ALA A 319 -12.16 19.11 4.30
C ALA A 319 -11.57 19.46 2.92
N PRO A 320 -12.13 20.45 2.19
CA PRO A 320 -11.57 20.88 0.91
C PRO A 320 -10.15 21.44 1.13
N VAL A 321 -9.27 21.13 0.18
CA VAL A 321 -7.85 21.50 0.18
C VAL A 321 -7.71 23.02 0.38
N GLY A 322 -7.32 23.45 1.58
CA GLY A 322 -7.10 24.86 1.93
C GLY A 322 -7.45 25.28 3.37
N ALA A 323 -8.10 24.45 4.18
CA ALA A 323 -8.40 24.81 5.57
C ALA A 323 -7.17 24.70 6.48
N THR A 324 -6.90 25.73 7.28
CA THR A 324 -5.79 25.72 8.25
C THR A 324 -6.21 25.02 9.55
N LEU A 325 -5.24 24.51 10.32
CA LEU A 325 -5.42 23.82 11.63
C LEU A 325 -6.36 24.54 12.62
N VAL A 326 -6.56 25.85 12.45
CA VAL A 326 -7.45 26.69 13.28
C VAL A 326 -8.94 26.44 12.97
N ASP A 327 -9.28 26.04 11.74
CA ASP A 327 -10.68 25.82 11.32
C ASP A 327 -11.24 24.50 11.87
N VAL A 328 -10.39 23.47 12.01
CA VAL A 328 -10.75 22.17 12.60
C VAL A 328 -11.12 22.29 14.09
N ALA A 329 -10.47 23.21 14.81
CA ALA A 329 -10.75 23.46 16.23
C ALA A 329 -12.09 24.19 16.46
N LYS A 330 -12.55 25.02 15.52
CA LYS A 330 -13.85 25.73 15.63
C LYS A 330 -15.05 24.80 15.43
N VAL A 331 -14.93 23.77 14.60
CA VAL A 331 -16.01 22.80 14.35
C VAL A 331 -16.25 21.90 15.59
N SER A 332 -15.19 21.58 16.33
CA SER A 332 -15.26 20.85 17.61
C SER A 332 -16.03 21.61 18.70
N ALA A 333 -15.94 22.95 18.72
CA ALA A 333 -16.58 23.78 19.74
C ALA A 333 -18.09 24.04 19.53
N LEU A 334 -18.66 23.62 18.39
CA LEU A 334 -20.09 23.80 18.07
C LEU A 334 -20.98 22.64 18.56
N HIS A 335 -20.41 21.60 19.17
CA HIS A 335 -21.14 20.41 19.67
C HIS A 335 -21.07 20.21 21.19
N HIS A 336 -20.74 21.25 21.96
CA HIS A 336 -20.89 21.25 23.41
C HIS A 336 -22.06 22.12 23.87
#